data_AF-A0A5N6I7I0-F1
#
_entry.id   AF-A0A5N6I7I0-F1
#
_cell.length_a   1.000
_cell.length_b   1.000
_cell.length_c   1.000
_cell.angle_alpha   90.00
_cell.angle_beta   90.00
_cell.angle_gamma   90.00
#
_symmetry.space_group_name_H-M   'P 1'
#
loop_
_entity.id
_entity.type
_entity.pdbx_description
1 polymer ?
#
loop_
_entity_poly.entity_id
_entity_poly.type
_entity_poly.pdbx_seq_one_letter_code
_entity_poly.pdbx_strand_id
1 'polypeptide(L)'
;MVGVPHSTGCESCRKRKKKCDNRAPACTACVVSGRICPGYQRKYKFVNENASLLAHYRKKKYLLEEIGADRDETVALSRSAGNHPYHTIRSYEWICWPLTSGQEHDAANLVYIMQDSMSQMIFPLNSHGSFYQYIPGRLGRNAALDSAIACLCTVYADILAANGAISKDAWRKYAQSTGALRLCLDDPGRCLQSETVCASIVLQLCELLTNADNGRWNQLSHGTKALIANCDIRRFQQPFERAMLESQRAFFIVQDMNLRQPCFLAQSPWREFLRETEETALTPGTRAAALRSKLCDWLVDVPVFLEQVSGILRCGSYGMKLERLVQRAMAIHGQIEGWYLAEVVPAVPYVEQDGDGRAPLRPYEYSQPLMGVLDCVANSTLIALEDAISTSVSLLSDSNGFHESIDYSTLISKRQQTICNALEYVRGYSPVAAKPLEFGLQQLRSLGAGHKAYLESSIHPTE
;
A
#
# COMPACT_ATOMS: atom_id res chain seq x y z
N MET A 1 -41.92 -12.34 -6.41
CA MET A 1 -40.62 -12.79 -6.98
C MET A 1 -40.73 -14.29 -7.22
N VAL A 2 -40.85 -14.73 -8.47
CA VAL A 2 -40.97 -16.15 -8.86
C VAL A 2 -39.63 -16.59 -9.45
N GLY A 3 -39.07 -17.71 -8.96
CA GLY A 3 -37.96 -18.38 -9.65
C GLY A 3 -36.75 -18.84 -8.81
N VAL A 4 -36.72 -18.62 -7.49
CA VAL A 4 -35.69 -19.24 -6.64
C VAL A 4 -36.27 -20.52 -6.03
N PRO A 5 -35.70 -21.71 -6.30
CA PRO A 5 -36.20 -22.93 -5.70
C PRO A 5 -35.81 -23.00 -4.23
N HIS A 6 -36.78 -22.90 -3.33
CA HIS A 6 -36.58 -22.97 -1.87
C HIS A 6 -36.29 -24.39 -1.35
N SER A 7 -36.45 -25.44 -2.16
CA SER A 7 -36.31 -26.82 -1.69
C SER A 7 -34.84 -27.22 -1.60
N THR A 8 -34.42 -27.65 -0.40
CA THR A 8 -33.07 -28.17 -0.07
C THR A 8 -32.80 -29.58 -0.58
N GLY A 9 -33.81 -30.27 -1.11
CA GLY A 9 -33.68 -31.64 -1.63
C GLY A 9 -32.78 -31.78 -2.86
N CYS A 10 -32.25 -32.98 -3.08
CA CYS A 10 -31.46 -33.28 -4.28
C CYS A 10 -32.28 -33.10 -5.56
N GLU A 11 -31.61 -32.87 -6.69
CA GLU A 11 -32.28 -32.54 -7.96
C GLU A 11 -33.24 -33.65 -8.42
N SER A 12 -32.89 -34.92 -8.21
CA SER A 12 -33.73 -36.08 -8.55
C SER A 12 -35.05 -36.09 -7.76
N CYS A 13 -34.98 -35.92 -6.44
CA CYS A 13 -36.17 -35.86 -5.58
C CYS A 13 -37.05 -34.65 -5.89
N ARG A 14 -36.43 -33.50 -6.22
CA ARG A 14 -37.15 -32.29 -6.63
C ARG A 14 -37.91 -32.47 -7.93
N LYS A 15 -37.27 -33.02 -8.98
CA LYS A 15 -37.93 -33.31 -10.26
C LYS A 15 -39.10 -34.29 -10.08
N ARG A 16 -38.93 -35.26 -9.18
CA ARG A 16 -39.95 -36.27 -8.88
C ARG A 16 -41.00 -35.82 -7.86
N LYS A 17 -40.89 -34.60 -7.30
CA LYS A 17 -41.74 -34.07 -6.23
C LYS A 17 -41.90 -35.06 -5.05
N LYS A 18 -40.80 -35.73 -4.66
CA LYS A 18 -40.73 -36.63 -3.49
C LYS A 18 -39.92 -35.99 -2.37
N LYS A 19 -40.28 -36.29 -1.11
CA LYS A 19 -39.59 -35.77 0.08
C LYS A 19 -38.16 -36.32 0.11
N CYS A 20 -37.19 -35.41 0.19
CA CYS A 20 -35.77 -35.74 0.31
C CYS A 20 -35.35 -35.60 1.78
N ASP A 21 -34.54 -36.53 2.25
CA ASP A 21 -34.00 -36.62 3.61
C ASP A 21 -32.64 -35.92 3.76
N ASN A 22 -32.10 -35.32 2.70
CA ASN A 22 -30.87 -34.51 2.69
C ASN A 22 -29.59 -35.19 3.20
N ARG A 23 -29.54 -36.54 3.27
CA ARG A 23 -28.34 -37.29 3.64
C ARG A 23 -27.29 -37.30 2.52
N ALA A 24 -26.03 -37.14 2.88
CA ALA A 24 -24.87 -37.29 2.00
C ALA A 24 -24.17 -38.64 2.25
N PRO A 25 -23.59 -39.31 1.24
CA PRO A 25 -23.42 -38.87 -0.15
C PRO A 25 -24.68 -39.06 -1.04
N ALA A 26 -25.66 -39.85 -0.61
CA ALA A 26 -26.91 -40.07 -1.35
C ALA A 26 -28.14 -40.08 -0.42
N CYS A 27 -29.27 -39.57 -0.91
CA CYS A 27 -30.51 -39.53 -0.15
C CYS A 27 -31.22 -40.90 -0.16
N THR A 28 -31.89 -41.27 0.94
CA THR A 28 -32.52 -42.59 1.12
C THR A 28 -33.56 -42.87 0.03
N ALA A 29 -34.33 -41.85 -0.36
CA ALA A 29 -35.32 -41.97 -1.43
C ALA A 29 -34.71 -42.29 -2.82
N CYS A 30 -33.48 -41.86 -3.09
CA CYS A 30 -32.77 -42.22 -4.34
C CYS A 30 -32.24 -43.64 -4.26
N VAL A 31 -31.62 -44.02 -3.12
CA VAL A 31 -31.06 -45.35 -2.87
C VAL A 31 -32.13 -46.44 -2.97
N VAL A 32 -33.25 -46.29 -2.25
CA VAL A 32 -34.36 -47.27 -2.29
C VAL A 32 -34.95 -47.39 -3.69
N SER A 33 -34.92 -46.30 -4.48
CA SER A 33 -35.43 -46.31 -5.85
C SER A 33 -34.42 -46.78 -6.90
N GLY A 34 -33.23 -47.26 -6.47
CA GLY A 34 -32.16 -47.75 -7.33
C GLY A 34 -31.52 -46.68 -8.22
N ARG A 35 -31.59 -45.39 -7.85
CA ARG A 35 -31.08 -44.28 -8.68
C ARG A 35 -29.87 -43.62 -8.05
N ILE A 36 -28.93 -43.20 -8.90
CA ILE A 36 -27.76 -42.41 -8.52
C ILE A 36 -28.24 -41.02 -8.06
N CYS A 37 -27.87 -40.63 -6.83
CA CYS A 37 -28.20 -39.32 -6.28
C CYS A 37 -27.16 -38.30 -6.75
N PRO A 38 -27.55 -37.20 -7.43
CA PRO A 38 -26.61 -36.20 -7.94
C PRO A 38 -26.03 -35.28 -6.85
N GLY A 39 -26.28 -35.57 -5.58
CA GLY A 39 -25.92 -34.71 -4.44
C GLY A 39 -26.77 -33.42 -4.35
N TYR A 40 -26.25 -32.44 -3.61
CA TYR A 40 -26.95 -31.20 -3.20
C TYR A 40 -26.29 -29.93 -3.74
N GLN A 41 -25.63 -29.99 -4.90
CA GLN A 41 -24.96 -28.82 -5.46
C GLN A 41 -25.99 -27.73 -5.85
N ARG A 42 -25.87 -26.56 -5.21
CA ARG A 42 -26.68 -25.39 -5.55
C ARG A 42 -26.12 -24.75 -6.81
N LYS A 43 -26.92 -24.67 -7.87
CA LYS A 43 -26.60 -23.81 -9.03
C LYS A 43 -26.72 -22.36 -8.55
N TYR A 44 -25.58 -21.68 -8.38
CA TYR A 44 -25.57 -20.24 -8.17
C TYR A 44 -26.14 -19.56 -9.42
N LYS A 45 -27.17 -18.74 -9.24
CA LYS A 45 -27.69 -17.86 -10.30
C LYS A 45 -27.20 -16.46 -9.98
N PHE A 46 -26.42 -15.87 -10.87
CA PHE A 46 -26.08 -14.46 -10.77
C PHE A 46 -27.36 -13.64 -10.97
N VAL A 47 -27.73 -12.85 -9.95
CA VAL A 47 -28.85 -11.93 -10.01
C VAL A 47 -28.25 -10.53 -10.10
N ASN A 48 -28.47 -9.85 -11.23
CA ASN A 48 -28.06 -8.47 -11.39
C ASN A 48 -29.01 -7.57 -10.59
N GLU A 49 -28.59 -7.18 -9.39
CA GLU A 49 -29.36 -6.32 -8.50
C GLU A 49 -29.20 -4.82 -8.81
N ASN A 50 -28.47 -4.43 -9.87
CA ASN A 50 -28.18 -3.02 -10.15
C ASN A 50 -29.45 -2.16 -10.21
N ALA A 51 -30.53 -2.64 -10.83
CA ALA A 51 -31.78 -1.88 -10.90
C ALA A 51 -32.45 -1.69 -9.52
N SER A 52 -32.42 -2.72 -8.67
CA SER A 52 -32.98 -2.66 -7.31
C SER A 52 -32.11 -1.80 -6.39
N LEU A 53 -30.79 -1.91 -6.51
CA LEU A 53 -29.83 -1.06 -5.82
C LEU A 53 -29.97 0.39 -6.26
N LEU A 54 -30.05 0.69 -7.57
CA LEU A 54 -30.30 2.04 -8.08
C LEU A 54 -31.60 2.64 -7.54
N ALA A 55 -32.68 1.86 -7.45
CA ALA A 55 -33.94 2.30 -6.86
C ALA A 55 -33.85 2.52 -5.33
N HIS A 56 -33.05 1.72 -4.63
CA HIS A 56 -32.77 1.88 -3.21
C HIS A 56 -31.88 3.11 -2.93
N TYR A 57 -30.84 3.34 -3.73
CA TYR A 57 -29.94 4.49 -3.63
C TYR A 57 -30.66 5.80 -3.97
N ARG A 58 -31.58 5.82 -4.95
CA ARG A 58 -32.42 6.99 -5.27
C ARG A 58 -33.31 7.49 -4.12
N LYS A 59 -33.61 6.66 -3.12
CA LYS A 59 -34.48 7.03 -1.97
C LYS A 59 -33.70 7.59 -0.77
N LYS A 60 -32.37 7.46 -0.76
CA LYS A 60 -31.53 7.96 0.32
C LYS A 60 -30.72 9.14 -0.20
N LYS A 61 -30.91 10.32 0.40
CA LYS A 61 -30.09 11.50 0.11
C LYS A 61 -28.70 11.28 0.73
N TYR A 62 -27.71 10.94 -0.10
CA TYR A 62 -26.33 10.81 0.34
C TYR A 62 -25.57 12.12 0.09
N LEU A 63 -24.62 12.47 0.97
CA LEU A 63 -23.78 13.67 0.89
C LEU A 63 -23.11 13.89 -0.49
N LEU A 64 -22.90 12.81 -1.26
CA LEU A 64 -22.29 12.84 -2.59
C LEU A 64 -23.20 13.44 -3.68
N GLU A 65 -24.53 13.39 -3.52
CA GLU A 65 -25.49 13.88 -4.53
C GLU A 65 -25.67 15.41 -4.52
N GLU A 66 -25.26 16.11 -3.45
CA GLU A 66 -25.31 17.58 -3.40
C GLU A 66 -24.27 18.24 -4.32
N ILE A 67 -23.20 17.53 -4.68
CA ILE A 67 -22.09 18.06 -5.49
C ILE A 67 -22.42 18.01 -7.01
N GLY A 68 -23.30 17.10 -7.44
CA GLY A 68 -23.65 16.89 -8.85
C GLY A 68 -24.95 17.57 -9.30
N ALA A 69 -25.62 18.32 -8.43
CA ALA A 69 -26.91 18.94 -8.72
C ALA A 69 -26.82 20.39 -9.23
N ASP A 70 -25.61 20.95 -9.37
CA ASP A 70 -25.44 22.23 -10.06
C ASP A 70 -25.21 21.96 -11.55
N ARG A 71 -26.27 22.18 -12.33
CA ARG A 71 -26.39 21.78 -13.73
C ARG A 71 -26.01 22.91 -14.70
N ASP A 72 -25.20 23.86 -14.25
CA ASP A 72 -24.65 24.90 -15.12
C ASP A 72 -23.25 24.50 -15.59
N GLU A 73 -23.24 23.85 -16.76
CA GLU A 73 -22.13 23.84 -17.71
C GLU A 73 -21.84 25.27 -18.18
N THR A 74 -21.27 26.09 -17.30
CA THR A 74 -20.31 27.11 -17.71
C THR A 74 -19.27 27.16 -16.62
N VAL A 75 -18.01 26.95 -17.00
CA VAL A 75 -16.85 27.40 -16.24
C VAL A 75 -16.90 28.93 -16.24
N ALA A 76 -17.81 29.49 -15.47
CA ALA A 76 -17.80 30.89 -15.12
C ALA A 76 -16.74 31.05 -14.05
N LEU A 77 -15.68 31.77 -14.41
CA LEU A 77 -14.76 32.47 -13.52
C LEU A 77 -15.55 33.42 -12.62
N SER A 78 -16.36 32.89 -11.73
CA SER A 78 -17.08 33.64 -10.72
C SER A 78 -16.27 33.51 -9.45
N ARG A 79 -15.56 34.58 -9.13
CA ARG A 79 -15.03 34.88 -7.80
C ARG A 79 -16.16 34.69 -6.79
N SER A 80 -16.27 33.50 -6.21
CA SER A 80 -17.18 33.22 -5.11
C SER A 80 -16.56 33.82 -3.85
N ALA A 81 -16.80 35.12 -3.66
CA ALA A 81 -16.74 35.78 -2.36
C ALA A 81 -17.92 35.30 -1.49
N GLY A 82 -18.07 33.99 -1.33
CA GLY A 82 -18.93 33.40 -0.32
C GLY A 82 -18.16 33.32 0.99
N ASN A 83 -18.79 33.73 2.10
CA ASN A 83 -18.27 33.55 3.45
C ASN A 83 -18.07 32.06 3.77
N HIS A 84 -16.99 31.46 3.27
CA HIS A 84 -16.52 30.18 3.77
C HIS A 84 -15.75 30.48 5.06
N PRO A 85 -16.12 29.91 6.22
CA PRO A 85 -15.28 30.02 7.41
C PRO A 85 -13.97 29.30 7.12
N TYR A 86 -12.90 30.08 6.90
CA TYR A 86 -11.56 29.54 6.77
C TYR A 86 -11.17 28.91 8.10
N HIS A 87 -10.87 27.61 8.09
CA HIS A 87 -10.37 26.92 9.28
C HIS A 87 -8.87 27.15 9.39
N THR A 88 -8.45 28.01 10.31
CA THR A 88 -7.03 28.19 10.67
C THR A 88 -6.63 27.09 11.65
N ILE A 89 -5.64 26.27 11.29
CA ILE A 89 -5.19 25.16 12.15
C ILE A 89 -4.60 25.70 13.47
N ARG A 90 -3.85 26.81 13.40
CA ARG A 90 -3.44 27.64 14.54
C ARG A 90 -2.79 28.93 14.03
N SER A 91 -3.09 30.08 14.63
CA SER A 91 -2.38 31.33 14.30
C SER A 91 -1.06 31.39 15.06
N TYR A 92 0.05 31.32 14.34
CA TYR A 92 1.34 31.76 14.89
C TYR A 92 1.49 33.28 14.69
N GLU A 93 2.08 33.99 15.66
CA GLU A 93 2.27 35.45 15.67
C GLU A 93 3.07 36.02 14.48
N TRP A 94 3.73 35.17 13.67
CA TRP A 94 4.61 35.58 12.57
C TRP A 94 3.99 35.45 11.17
N ILE A 95 2.75 34.94 11.04
CA ILE A 95 2.04 34.93 9.75
C ILE A 95 1.22 36.23 9.62
N CYS A 96 1.90 37.30 9.21
CA CYS A 96 1.28 38.59 8.89
C CYS A 96 1.41 38.91 7.40
N TRP A 97 0.50 38.37 6.58
CA TRP A 97 0.20 38.84 5.23
C TRP A 97 -1.30 38.59 5.00
N PRO A 98 -2.06 39.47 4.30
CA PRO A 98 -3.48 39.21 4.14
C PRO A 98 -3.62 37.98 3.26
N LEU A 99 -3.97 36.84 3.86
CA LEU A 99 -4.38 35.64 3.14
C LEU A 99 -5.73 35.98 2.50
N THR A 100 -5.70 36.41 1.24
CA THR A 100 -6.87 36.95 0.53
C THR A 100 -7.68 35.89 -0.18
N SER A 101 -7.07 34.71 -0.43
CA SER A 101 -7.69 33.58 -1.10
C SER A 101 -7.63 32.29 -0.26
N GLY A 102 -8.54 31.35 -0.53
CA GLY A 102 -8.54 30.04 0.13
C GLY A 102 -7.25 29.26 -0.14
N GLN A 103 -6.68 29.39 -1.34
CA GLN A 103 -5.43 28.73 -1.72
C GLN A 103 -4.24 29.25 -0.90
N GLU A 104 -4.16 30.54 -0.62
CA GLU A 104 -3.11 31.11 0.25
C GLU A 104 -3.25 30.58 1.67
N HIS A 105 -4.48 30.44 2.16
CA HIS A 105 -4.75 29.88 3.48
C HIS A 105 -4.35 28.40 3.58
N ASP A 106 -4.71 27.61 2.57
CA ASP A 106 -4.34 26.19 2.47
C ASP A 106 -2.82 26.00 2.30
N ALA A 107 -2.14 26.90 1.56
CA ALA A 107 -0.69 26.93 1.47
C ALA A 107 -0.04 27.12 2.84
N ALA A 108 -0.50 28.12 3.60
CA ALA A 108 0.02 28.42 4.93
C ALA A 108 -0.24 27.27 5.92
N ASN A 109 -1.46 26.72 5.90
CA ASN A 109 -1.82 25.54 6.70
C ASN A 109 -0.95 24.32 6.37
N LEU A 110 -0.65 24.07 5.09
CA LEU A 110 0.23 22.96 4.70
C LEU A 110 1.65 23.15 5.26
N VAL A 111 2.21 24.37 5.16
CA VAL A 111 3.53 24.68 5.74
C VAL A 111 3.52 24.50 7.26
N TYR A 112 2.45 24.94 7.93
CA TYR A 112 2.26 24.69 9.37
C TYR A 112 2.29 23.20 9.68
N ILE A 113 1.48 22.39 8.99
CA ILE A 113 1.41 20.93 9.20
C ILE A 113 2.78 20.28 9.05
N MET A 114 3.59 20.75 8.08
CA MET A 114 4.93 20.22 7.83
C MET A 114 5.96 20.54 8.94
N GLN A 115 5.73 21.57 9.74
CA GLN A 115 6.68 22.07 10.75
C GLN A 115 6.23 21.81 12.19
N ASP A 116 4.92 21.77 12.43
CA ASP A 116 4.32 21.63 13.75
C ASP A 116 4.50 20.22 14.33
N SER A 117 5.05 20.14 15.55
CA SER A 117 5.37 18.86 16.20
C SER A 117 4.15 17.96 16.41
N MET A 118 2.97 18.53 16.71
CA MET A 118 1.75 17.73 16.92
C MET A 118 1.27 17.11 15.61
N SER A 119 1.30 17.89 14.53
CA SER A 119 0.97 17.46 13.19
C SER A 119 1.92 16.36 12.70
N GLN A 120 3.21 16.47 13.00
CA GLN A 120 4.19 15.44 12.66
C GLN A 120 3.95 14.12 13.40
N MET A 121 3.43 14.15 14.65
CA MET A 121 3.04 12.93 15.38
C MET A 121 1.75 12.29 14.83
N ILE A 122 0.86 13.06 14.20
CA ILE A 122 -0.27 12.47 13.47
C ILE A 122 0.26 11.67 12.29
N PHE A 123 0.97 12.32 11.38
CA PHE A 123 1.65 11.69 10.27
C PHE A 123 2.70 12.65 9.69
N PRO A 124 3.99 12.26 9.64
CA PRO A 124 5.07 13.14 9.20
C PRO A 124 5.14 13.24 7.68
N LEU A 125 4.60 14.33 7.12
CA LEU A 125 4.55 14.57 5.66
C LEU A 125 5.94 14.47 5.00
N ASN A 126 6.98 14.96 5.67
CA ASN A 126 8.36 14.93 5.16
C ASN A 126 8.92 13.50 5.03
N SER A 127 8.48 12.57 5.90
CA SER A 127 8.86 11.16 5.80
C SER A 127 8.10 10.44 4.69
N HIS A 128 6.88 10.88 4.37
CA HIS A 128 6.13 10.37 3.22
C HIS A 128 6.77 10.80 1.90
N GLY A 129 7.11 12.08 1.75
CA GLY A 129 7.87 12.55 0.60
C GLY A 129 8.20 14.03 0.68
N SER A 130 9.35 14.44 0.13
CA SER A 130 9.76 15.85 0.11
C SER A 130 8.96 16.70 -0.87
N PHE A 131 8.08 16.11 -1.70
CA PHE A 131 7.33 16.85 -2.72
C PHE A 131 6.36 17.89 -2.12
N TYR A 132 5.92 17.71 -0.87
CA TYR A 132 5.02 18.65 -0.19
C TYR A 132 5.58 20.07 -0.13
N GLN A 133 6.91 20.24 -0.06
CA GLN A 133 7.57 21.56 0.00
C GLN A 133 7.34 22.40 -1.27
N TYR A 134 7.03 21.77 -2.41
CA TYR A 134 6.80 22.46 -3.68
C TYR A 134 5.32 22.79 -3.91
N ILE A 135 4.40 22.25 -3.10
CA ILE A 135 2.96 22.40 -3.30
C ILE A 135 2.49 23.85 -3.08
N PRO A 136 2.93 24.60 -2.05
CA PRO A 136 2.46 25.97 -1.83
C PRO A 136 2.58 26.87 -3.07
N GLY A 137 3.70 26.80 -3.79
CA GLY A 137 3.93 27.59 -5.01
C GLY A 137 3.16 27.10 -6.25
N ARG A 138 2.42 26.00 -6.14
CA ARG A 138 1.63 25.38 -7.22
C ARG A 138 0.12 25.49 -7.02
N LEU A 139 -0.34 25.92 -5.84
CA LEU A 139 -1.76 26.13 -5.60
C LEU A 139 -2.32 27.24 -6.50
N GLY A 140 -3.58 27.10 -6.91
CA GLY A 140 -4.28 27.98 -7.84
C GLY A 140 -4.10 27.61 -9.31
N ARG A 141 -3.30 26.59 -9.63
CA ARG A 141 -3.04 26.15 -11.02
C ARG A 141 -3.92 24.98 -11.46
N ASN A 142 -4.37 24.16 -10.51
CA ASN A 142 -5.08 22.91 -10.79
C ASN A 142 -6.10 22.61 -9.70
N ALA A 143 -7.38 22.53 -10.09
CA ALA A 143 -8.48 22.37 -9.15
C ALA A 143 -8.43 21.06 -8.35
N ALA A 144 -7.85 19.99 -8.92
CA ALA A 144 -7.71 18.71 -8.20
C ALA A 144 -6.68 18.84 -7.07
N LEU A 145 -5.53 19.49 -7.30
CA LEU A 145 -4.53 19.71 -6.27
C LEU A 145 -5.06 20.66 -5.19
N ASP A 146 -5.68 21.77 -5.59
CA ASP A 146 -6.22 22.76 -4.65
C ASP A 146 -7.25 22.13 -3.70
N SER A 147 -8.22 21.39 -4.26
CA SER A 147 -9.24 20.71 -3.46
C SER A 147 -8.67 19.57 -2.60
N ALA A 148 -7.65 18.85 -3.07
CA ALA A 148 -6.98 17.82 -2.29
C ALA A 148 -6.23 18.39 -1.08
N ILE A 149 -5.55 19.53 -1.22
CA ILE A 149 -4.85 20.19 -0.12
C ILE A 149 -5.85 20.82 0.86
N ALA A 150 -6.91 21.46 0.39
CA ALA A 150 -7.99 21.94 1.26
C ALA A 150 -8.59 20.80 2.10
N CYS A 151 -8.80 19.63 1.48
CA CYS A 151 -9.23 18.42 2.17
C CYS A 151 -8.21 17.96 3.22
N LEU A 152 -6.93 17.85 2.85
CA LEU A 152 -5.85 17.45 3.77
C LEU A 152 -5.76 18.38 4.97
N CYS A 153 -5.73 19.71 4.76
CA CYS A 153 -5.68 20.69 5.83
C CYS A 153 -6.89 20.58 6.77
N THR A 154 -8.08 20.35 6.24
CA THR A 154 -9.29 20.15 7.05
C THR A 154 -9.23 18.85 7.86
N VAL A 155 -8.72 17.76 7.28
CA VAL A 155 -8.52 16.49 8.00
C VAL A 155 -7.54 16.66 9.16
N TYR A 156 -6.41 17.35 8.96
CA TYR A 156 -5.48 17.64 10.06
C TYR A 156 -6.12 18.53 11.13
N ALA A 157 -6.87 19.56 10.74
CA ALA A 157 -7.59 20.41 11.69
C ALA A 157 -8.58 19.61 12.56
N ASP A 158 -9.33 18.69 11.96
CA ASP A 158 -10.29 17.83 12.66
C ASP A 158 -9.61 16.86 13.61
N ILE A 159 -8.48 16.25 13.22
CA ILE A 159 -7.72 15.34 14.07
C ILE A 159 -7.09 16.09 15.26
N LEU A 160 -6.60 17.32 15.04
CA LEU A 160 -6.02 18.16 16.09
C LEU A 160 -7.08 18.76 17.02
N ALA A 161 -8.35 18.78 16.62
CA ALA A 161 -9.45 19.25 17.46
C ALA A 161 -9.74 18.27 18.61
N ALA A 162 -10.29 18.78 19.71
CA ALA A 162 -10.45 18.03 20.97
C ALA A 162 -11.29 16.73 20.89
N ASN A 163 -12.09 16.55 19.84
CA ASN A 163 -12.90 15.34 19.62
C ASN A 163 -12.23 14.31 18.71
N GLY A 164 -11.14 14.67 18.00
CA GLY A 164 -10.39 13.81 17.08
C GLY A 164 -11.22 13.18 15.94
N ALA A 165 -12.45 13.63 15.73
CA ALA A 165 -13.41 13.01 14.84
C ALA A 165 -13.46 13.76 13.51
N ILE A 166 -13.33 13.02 12.40
CA ILE A 166 -13.42 13.59 11.05
C ILE A 166 -14.80 14.20 10.84
N SER A 167 -14.83 15.50 10.58
CA SER A 167 -16.06 16.27 10.44
C SER A 167 -16.80 15.94 9.13
N LYS A 168 -18.09 16.29 9.07
CA LYS A 168 -18.86 16.24 7.82
C LYS A 168 -18.23 17.12 6.73
N ASP A 169 -17.53 18.19 7.12
CA ASP A 169 -16.91 19.12 6.18
C ASP A 169 -15.68 18.51 5.50
N ALA A 170 -14.82 17.83 6.26
CA ALA A 170 -13.72 17.05 5.70
C ALA A 170 -14.21 16.00 4.69
N TRP A 171 -15.30 15.29 5.00
CA TRP A 171 -15.90 14.33 4.06
C TRP A 171 -16.46 15.00 2.80
N ARG A 172 -17.06 16.20 2.90
CA ARG A 172 -17.50 16.96 1.72
C ARG A 172 -16.32 17.37 0.85
N LYS A 173 -15.24 17.88 1.46
CA LYS A 173 -14.02 18.25 0.74
C LYS A 173 -13.35 17.05 0.09
N TYR A 174 -13.36 15.89 0.74
CA TYR A 174 -12.89 14.63 0.15
C TYR A 174 -13.72 14.21 -1.07
N ALA A 175 -15.05 14.32 -0.99
CA ALA A 175 -15.93 14.06 -2.12
C ALA A 175 -15.73 15.06 -3.27
N GLN A 176 -15.53 16.34 -2.94
CA GLN A 176 -15.25 17.38 -3.93
C GLN A 176 -13.90 17.15 -4.62
N SER A 177 -12.86 16.78 -3.88
CA SER A 177 -11.53 16.57 -4.42
C SER A 177 -11.43 15.33 -5.31
N THR A 178 -12.12 14.25 -4.95
CA THR A 178 -12.26 13.07 -5.84
C THR A 178 -13.04 13.42 -7.12
N GLY A 179 -14.07 14.25 -7.03
CA GLY A 179 -14.77 14.81 -8.20
C GLY A 179 -13.88 15.67 -9.09
N ALA A 180 -13.11 16.60 -8.51
CA ALA A 180 -12.17 17.46 -9.23
C ALA A 180 -11.03 16.67 -9.86
N LEU A 181 -10.51 15.65 -9.18
CA LEU A 181 -9.52 14.73 -9.71
C LEU A 181 -10.07 14.00 -10.94
N ARG A 182 -11.29 13.45 -10.84
CA ARG A 182 -11.94 12.79 -11.99
C ARG A 182 -12.06 13.72 -13.20
N LEU A 183 -12.53 14.96 -13.00
CA LEU A 183 -12.65 15.94 -14.09
C LEU A 183 -11.29 16.24 -14.74
N CYS A 184 -10.21 16.33 -13.95
CA CYS A 184 -8.87 16.51 -14.50
C CYS A 184 -8.37 15.27 -15.24
N LEU A 185 -8.73 14.06 -14.79
CA LEU A 185 -8.39 12.80 -15.45
C LEU A 185 -9.15 12.61 -16.77
N ASP A 186 -10.37 13.12 -16.88
CA ASP A 186 -11.18 13.07 -18.10
C ASP A 186 -10.69 14.08 -19.16
N ASP A 187 -9.93 15.12 -18.78
CA ASP A 187 -9.32 16.10 -19.69
C ASP A 187 -7.92 15.64 -20.17
N PRO A 188 -7.71 15.36 -21.47
CA PRO A 188 -6.42 14.92 -22.01
C PRO A 188 -5.24 15.87 -21.75
N GLY A 189 -5.50 17.17 -21.60
CA GLY A 189 -4.47 18.18 -21.33
C GLY A 189 -4.09 18.27 -19.85
N ARG A 190 -4.91 17.71 -18.95
CA ARG A 190 -4.73 17.78 -17.49
C ARG A 190 -4.46 16.43 -16.84
N CYS A 191 -4.86 15.32 -17.45
CA CYS A 191 -4.87 14.00 -16.83
C CYS A 191 -3.50 13.56 -16.30
N LEU A 192 -2.42 13.94 -16.97
CA LEU A 192 -1.05 13.63 -16.58
C LEU A 192 -0.29 14.85 -16.03
N GLN A 193 -0.92 16.00 -15.80
CA GLN A 193 -0.24 17.15 -15.19
C GLN A 193 0.33 16.79 -13.81
N SER A 194 1.44 17.42 -13.45
CA SER A 194 2.17 17.10 -12.21
C SER A 194 1.29 17.35 -10.99
N GLU A 195 0.48 18.40 -11.04
CA GLU A 195 -0.52 18.74 -10.03
C GLU A 195 -1.63 17.68 -9.92
N THR A 196 -2.10 17.13 -11.05
CA THR A 196 -3.12 16.08 -11.07
C THR A 196 -2.59 14.76 -10.48
N VAL A 197 -1.35 14.39 -10.82
CA VAL A 197 -0.68 13.23 -10.20
C VAL A 197 -0.46 13.49 -8.70
N CYS A 198 -0.01 14.69 -8.32
CA CYS A 198 0.17 15.07 -6.92
C CYS A 198 -1.14 14.99 -6.12
N ALA A 199 -2.25 15.48 -6.68
CA ALA A 199 -3.57 15.39 -6.09
C ALA A 199 -3.94 13.93 -5.78
N SER A 200 -3.66 12.99 -6.69
CA SER A 200 -3.90 11.57 -6.44
C SER A 200 -3.10 11.02 -5.25
N ILE A 201 -1.85 11.46 -5.07
CA ILE A 201 -0.99 11.07 -3.95
C ILE A 201 -1.50 11.67 -2.63
N VAL A 202 -1.90 12.94 -2.64
CA VAL A 202 -2.45 13.62 -1.46
C VAL A 202 -3.74 12.94 -1.00
N LEU A 203 -4.61 12.54 -1.94
CA LEU A 203 -5.86 11.85 -1.61
C LEU A 203 -5.64 10.46 -1.03
N GLN A 204 -4.61 9.73 -1.46
CA GLN A 204 -4.21 8.49 -0.78
C GLN A 204 -3.89 8.73 0.70
N LEU A 205 -3.19 9.83 1.02
CA LEU A 205 -2.91 10.19 2.40
C LEU A 205 -4.20 10.58 3.17
N CYS A 206 -5.12 11.32 2.54
CA CYS A 206 -6.42 11.61 3.15
C CYS A 206 -7.19 10.31 3.47
N GLU A 207 -7.21 9.33 2.57
CA GLU A 207 -7.81 8.02 2.85
C GLU A 207 -7.14 7.30 4.02
N LEU A 208 -5.81 7.34 4.09
CA LEU A 208 -5.05 6.74 5.19
C LEU A 208 -5.38 7.39 6.55
N LEU A 209 -5.48 8.71 6.59
CA LEU A 209 -5.77 9.49 7.80
C LEU A 209 -7.21 9.28 8.32
N THR A 210 -8.17 9.09 7.40
CA THR A 210 -9.60 9.02 7.73
C THR A 210 -10.14 7.62 7.95
N ASN A 211 -9.50 6.58 7.40
CA ASN A 211 -10.01 5.20 7.47
C ASN A 211 -9.65 4.47 8.77
N ALA A 212 -10.64 3.81 9.37
CA ALA A 212 -10.53 3.03 10.60
C ALA A 212 -10.00 1.59 10.41
N ASP A 213 -8.96 1.40 9.59
CA ASP A 213 -8.15 0.17 9.49
C ASP A 213 -8.85 -1.10 8.99
N ASN A 214 -9.15 -1.11 7.69
CA ASN A 214 -9.55 -2.33 6.96
C ASN A 214 -8.70 -2.63 5.71
N GLY A 215 -7.53 -1.97 5.57
CA GLY A 215 -6.62 -2.15 4.43
C GLY A 215 -7.13 -1.61 3.09
N ARG A 216 -8.28 -0.91 3.06
CA ARG A 216 -8.88 -0.37 1.81
C ARG A 216 -8.30 0.96 1.34
N TRP A 217 -7.40 1.56 2.10
CA TRP A 217 -6.74 2.83 1.76
C TRP A 217 -5.70 2.70 0.63
N ASN A 218 -5.41 1.47 0.17
CA ASN A 218 -4.45 1.21 -0.92
C ASN A 218 -5.08 1.20 -2.32
N GLN A 219 -6.38 1.48 -2.46
CA GLN A 219 -7.02 1.41 -3.78
C GLN A 219 -6.56 2.54 -4.69
N LEU A 220 -6.49 3.77 -4.17
CA LEU A 220 -5.99 4.93 -4.92
C LEU A 220 -4.52 4.77 -5.34
N SER A 221 -3.71 4.00 -4.60
CA SER A 221 -2.30 3.74 -4.98
C SER A 221 -2.19 3.03 -6.32
N HIS A 222 -3.16 2.19 -6.69
CA HIS A 222 -3.21 1.52 -7.99
C HIS A 222 -3.41 2.54 -9.12
N GLY A 223 -4.28 3.53 -8.90
CA GLY A 223 -4.52 4.61 -9.84
C GLY A 223 -3.27 5.48 -10.02
N THR A 224 -2.64 5.90 -8.93
CA THR A 224 -1.40 6.69 -8.97
C THR A 224 -0.26 5.93 -9.64
N LYS A 225 -0.15 4.62 -9.39
CA LYS A 225 0.80 3.76 -10.11
C LYS A 225 0.58 3.82 -11.62
N ALA A 226 -0.67 3.68 -12.06
CA ALA A 226 -1.00 3.76 -13.47
C ALA A 226 -0.69 5.15 -14.05
N LEU A 227 -1.00 6.23 -13.33
CA LEU A 227 -0.69 7.60 -13.78
C LEU A 227 0.82 7.80 -13.96
N ILE A 228 1.62 7.43 -12.96
CA ILE A 228 3.09 7.57 -13.01
C ILE A 228 3.67 6.71 -14.13
N ALA A 229 3.23 5.46 -14.28
CA ALA A 229 3.72 4.57 -15.33
C ALA A 229 3.42 5.07 -16.76
N ASN A 230 2.37 5.87 -16.94
CA ASN A 230 1.97 6.46 -18.23
C ASN A 230 2.49 7.88 -18.45
N CYS A 231 3.16 8.49 -17.46
CA CYS A 231 3.82 9.78 -17.64
C CYS A 231 5.09 9.64 -18.51
N ASP A 232 5.43 10.71 -19.24
CA ASP A 232 6.75 10.82 -19.86
C ASP A 232 7.84 10.79 -18.77
N ILE A 233 8.70 9.78 -18.84
CA ILE A 233 9.77 9.52 -17.88
C ILE A 233 10.70 10.72 -17.67
N ARG A 234 10.93 11.53 -18.72
CA ARG A 234 11.82 12.70 -18.66
C ARG A 234 11.35 13.74 -17.65
N ARG A 235 10.04 13.77 -17.32
CA ARG A 235 9.49 14.69 -16.33
C ARG A 235 10.01 14.44 -14.93
N PHE A 236 10.39 13.20 -14.63
CA PHE A 236 10.93 12.83 -13.32
C PHE A 236 12.39 13.26 -13.10
N GLN A 237 13.00 13.95 -14.08
CA GLN A 237 14.24 14.70 -13.88
C GLN A 237 14.00 15.98 -13.06
N GLN A 238 12.77 16.49 -13.05
CA GLN A 238 12.42 17.68 -12.28
C GLN A 238 12.27 17.32 -10.79
N PRO A 239 12.71 18.19 -9.86
CA PRO A 239 12.75 17.85 -8.43
C PRO A 239 11.38 17.49 -7.81
N PHE A 240 10.30 18.14 -8.24
CA PHE A 240 8.96 17.90 -7.71
C PHE A 240 8.43 16.53 -8.11
N GLU A 241 8.51 16.21 -9.41
CA GLU A 241 8.12 14.93 -9.99
C GLU A 241 8.99 13.80 -9.45
N ARG A 242 10.32 14.00 -9.34
CA ARG A 242 11.22 13.03 -8.73
C ARG A 242 10.82 12.73 -7.29
N ALA A 243 10.56 13.77 -6.48
CA ALA A 243 10.16 13.59 -5.09
C ALA A 243 8.81 12.86 -4.96
N MET A 244 7.87 13.08 -5.88
CA MET A 244 6.63 12.29 -5.96
C MET A 244 6.92 10.83 -6.28
N LEU A 245 7.74 10.54 -7.31
CA LEU A 245 8.13 9.16 -7.65
C LEU A 245 8.76 8.47 -6.44
N GLU A 246 9.78 9.08 -5.83
CA GLU A 246 10.47 8.51 -4.68
C GLU A 246 9.53 8.23 -3.51
N SER A 247 8.51 9.06 -3.26
CA SER A 247 7.50 8.79 -2.22
C SER A 247 6.69 7.52 -2.49
N GLN A 248 6.46 7.16 -3.75
CA GLN A 248 5.52 6.11 -4.15
C GLN A 248 6.17 4.75 -4.46
N ARG A 249 7.49 4.70 -4.75
CA ARG A 249 8.19 3.47 -5.18
C ARG A 249 7.93 2.25 -4.29
N ALA A 250 8.06 2.41 -2.97
CA ALA A 250 7.85 1.32 -2.03
C ALA A 250 6.43 0.73 -2.11
N PHE A 251 5.41 1.58 -2.26
CA PHE A 251 4.02 1.15 -2.42
C PHE A 251 3.82 0.35 -3.71
N PHE A 252 4.41 0.79 -4.82
CA PHE A 252 4.32 0.08 -6.10
C PHE A 252 4.99 -1.29 -6.04
N ILE A 253 6.18 -1.37 -5.44
CA ILE A 253 6.92 -2.63 -5.29
C ILE A 253 6.11 -3.60 -4.42
N VAL A 254 5.62 -3.16 -3.25
CA VAL A 254 4.80 -4.02 -2.36
C VAL A 254 3.52 -4.47 -3.05
N GLN A 255 2.83 -3.59 -3.76
CA GLN A 255 1.64 -3.93 -4.51
C GLN A 255 1.93 -5.05 -5.54
N ASP A 256 3.03 -4.95 -6.28
CA ASP A 256 3.39 -5.92 -7.30
C ASP A 256 3.96 -7.23 -6.74
N MET A 257 4.65 -7.18 -5.60
CA MET A 257 5.01 -8.37 -4.84
C MET A 257 3.75 -9.18 -4.46
N ASN A 258 2.69 -8.51 -3.99
CA ASN A 258 1.45 -9.15 -3.58
C ASN A 258 0.69 -9.76 -4.76
N LEU A 259 0.69 -9.06 -5.90
CA LEU A 259 0.09 -9.54 -7.13
C LEU A 259 0.97 -10.57 -7.87
N ARG A 260 2.18 -10.84 -7.36
CA ARG A 260 3.19 -11.72 -7.97
C ARG A 260 3.45 -11.40 -9.44
N GLN A 261 3.56 -10.12 -9.74
CA GLN A 261 3.86 -9.61 -11.08
C GLN A 261 5.09 -8.70 -11.04
N PRO A 262 5.82 -8.54 -12.15
CA PRO A 262 6.92 -7.60 -12.24
C PRO A 262 6.48 -6.16 -11.95
N CYS A 263 7.30 -5.44 -11.20
CA CYS A 263 7.12 -4.00 -11.05
C CYS A 263 7.57 -3.29 -12.33
N PHE A 264 6.80 -2.29 -12.81
CA PHE A 264 7.18 -1.53 -14.01
C PHE A 264 8.51 -0.80 -13.82
N LEU A 265 8.87 -0.47 -12.58
CA LEU A 265 10.17 0.13 -12.22
C LEU A 265 11.36 -0.83 -12.42
N ALA A 266 11.11 -2.14 -12.51
CA ALA A 266 12.14 -3.14 -12.82
C ALA A 266 12.45 -3.22 -14.33
N GLN A 267 11.64 -2.57 -15.17
CA GLN A 267 11.67 -2.70 -16.63
C GLN A 267 12.26 -1.43 -17.26
N SER A 268 12.84 -1.57 -18.46
CA SER A 268 13.23 -0.41 -19.28
C SER A 268 11.96 0.34 -19.74
N PRO A 269 11.95 1.68 -19.81
CA PRO A 269 13.08 2.60 -19.55
C PRO A 269 13.25 3.00 -18.07
N TRP A 270 12.33 2.64 -17.19
CA TRP A 270 12.31 3.07 -15.78
C TRP A 270 13.52 2.61 -14.98
N ARG A 271 13.93 1.36 -15.17
CA ARG A 271 15.07 0.77 -14.46
C ARG A 271 16.39 1.46 -14.81
N GLU A 272 16.57 1.86 -16.07
CA GLU A 272 17.76 2.58 -16.54
C GLU A 272 17.79 3.99 -15.97
N PHE A 273 16.67 4.71 -16.08
CA PHE A 273 16.51 6.06 -15.53
C PHE A 273 16.82 6.15 -14.02
N LEU A 274 16.34 5.17 -13.22
CA LEU A 274 16.60 5.15 -11.78
C LEU A 274 18.09 4.97 -11.46
N ARG A 275 18.81 4.12 -12.22
CA ARG A 275 20.26 3.90 -12.04
C ARG A 275 21.09 5.12 -12.44
N GLU A 276 20.81 5.72 -13.59
CA GLU A 276 21.54 6.92 -14.07
C GLU A 276 21.39 8.10 -13.10
N THR A 277 20.22 8.21 -12.46
CA THR A 277 19.97 9.30 -11.50
C THR A 277 20.66 9.06 -10.15
N GLU A 278 20.90 7.81 -9.77
CA GLU A 278 21.63 7.47 -8.53
C GLU A 278 23.06 8.04 -8.54
N GLU A 279 23.72 7.99 -9.70
CA GLU A 279 25.08 8.49 -9.89
C GLU A 279 25.18 10.03 -9.89
N THR A 280 24.06 10.72 -10.16
CA THR A 280 24.01 12.20 -10.31
C THR A 280 23.34 12.91 -9.12
N ALA A 281 22.65 12.19 -8.24
CA ALA A 281 21.85 12.76 -7.16
C ALA A 281 22.69 13.18 -5.93
N LEU A 282 23.34 14.35 -6.03
CA LEU A 282 23.79 15.18 -4.89
C LEU A 282 22.63 16.00 -4.28
N THR A 283 21.39 15.52 -4.35
CA THR A 283 20.21 16.28 -3.90
C THR A 283 20.05 16.27 -2.37
N PRO A 284 19.64 17.40 -1.75
CA PRO A 284 19.48 17.55 -0.31
C PRO A 284 18.20 16.83 0.17
N GLY A 285 18.28 15.51 0.32
CA GLY A 285 17.30 14.71 1.05
C GLY A 285 17.79 14.42 2.47
N THR A 286 16.87 14.13 3.40
CA THR A 286 17.29 13.59 4.71
C THR A 286 18.00 12.24 4.49
N ARG A 287 18.96 11.91 5.38
CA ARG A 287 19.68 10.62 5.32
C ARG A 287 18.72 9.42 5.23
N ALA A 288 17.61 9.45 5.96
CA ALA A 288 16.59 8.40 5.92
C ALA A 288 15.87 8.29 4.56
N ALA A 289 15.62 9.41 3.88
CA ALA A 289 15.03 9.38 2.53
C ALA A 289 15.99 8.75 1.50
N ALA A 290 17.30 9.04 1.60
CA ALA A 290 18.32 8.43 0.75
C ALA A 290 18.42 6.91 1.00
N LEU A 291 18.42 6.49 2.27
CA LEU A 291 18.40 5.06 2.64
C LEU A 291 17.14 4.35 2.11
N ARG A 292 15.97 5.00 2.18
CA ARG A 292 14.73 4.47 1.60
C ARG A 292 14.78 4.31 0.09
N SER A 293 15.37 5.27 -0.62
CA SER A 293 15.58 5.16 -2.07
C SER A 293 16.42 3.93 -2.39
N LYS A 294 17.60 3.80 -1.76
CA LYS A 294 18.51 2.65 -1.94
C LYS A 294 17.82 1.32 -1.64
N LEU A 295 17.05 1.24 -0.56
CA LEU A 295 16.26 0.03 -0.26
C LEU A 295 15.30 -0.31 -1.40
N CYS A 296 14.61 0.69 -1.98
CA CYS A 296 13.73 0.46 -3.12
C CYS A 296 14.49 -0.01 -4.38
N ASP A 297 15.75 0.40 -4.58
CA ASP A 297 16.58 -0.05 -5.70
C ASP A 297 16.91 -1.54 -5.64
N TRP A 298 17.03 -2.09 -4.43
CA TRP A 298 17.17 -3.52 -4.18
C TRP A 298 15.83 -4.27 -4.24
N LEU A 299 14.78 -3.72 -3.61
CA LEU A 299 13.48 -4.37 -3.52
C LEU A 299 12.76 -4.52 -4.86
N VAL A 300 13.05 -3.66 -5.84
CA VAL A 300 12.34 -3.66 -7.13
C VAL A 300 12.50 -4.97 -7.93
N ASP A 301 13.56 -5.74 -7.67
CA ASP A 301 13.80 -7.03 -8.32
C ASP A 301 13.10 -8.21 -7.63
N VAL A 302 12.63 -8.03 -6.39
CA VAL A 302 11.94 -9.08 -5.61
C VAL A 302 10.65 -9.57 -6.28
N PRO A 303 9.74 -8.72 -6.79
CA PRO A 303 8.56 -9.19 -7.52
C PRO A 303 8.91 -10.07 -8.73
N VAL A 304 9.95 -9.71 -9.49
CA VAL A 304 10.42 -10.48 -10.65
C VAL A 304 10.94 -11.85 -10.21
N PHE A 305 11.69 -11.88 -9.10
CA PHE A 305 12.15 -13.13 -8.51
C PHE A 305 10.98 -14.04 -8.09
N LEU A 306 9.97 -13.50 -7.41
CA LEU A 306 8.78 -14.25 -6.98
C LEU A 306 7.95 -14.82 -8.15
N GLU A 307 7.85 -14.07 -9.25
CA GLU A 307 7.21 -14.54 -10.47
C GLU A 307 7.98 -15.74 -11.09
N GLN A 308 9.31 -15.63 -11.20
CA GLN A 308 10.15 -16.69 -11.76
C GLN A 308 10.08 -17.98 -10.94
N VAL A 309 10.13 -17.85 -9.60
CA VAL A 309 9.91 -18.96 -8.66
C VAL A 309 8.56 -19.62 -8.94
N SER A 310 7.49 -18.82 -9.02
CA SER A 310 6.13 -19.33 -9.27
C SER A 310 6.01 -20.03 -10.64
N GLY A 311 6.72 -19.55 -11.67
CA GLY A 311 6.77 -20.16 -12.99
C GLY A 311 7.52 -21.50 -13.04
N ILE A 312 8.64 -21.61 -12.31
CA ILE A 312 9.45 -22.83 -12.28
C ILE A 312 8.71 -23.96 -11.55
N LEU A 313 8.04 -23.65 -10.44
CA LEU A 313 7.25 -24.63 -9.69
C LEU A 313 6.10 -25.24 -10.50
N ARG A 314 5.57 -24.51 -11.49
CA ARG A 314 4.54 -25.02 -12.40
C ARG A 314 5.08 -25.94 -13.50
N CYS A 315 6.38 -25.88 -13.81
CA CYS A 315 6.96 -26.50 -15.00
C CYS A 315 7.66 -27.85 -14.72
N GLY A 316 7.88 -28.24 -13.47
CA GLY A 316 8.38 -29.58 -13.09
C GLY A 316 9.85 -29.88 -13.42
N SER A 317 10.62 -28.99 -14.08
CA SER A 317 12.05 -29.17 -14.38
C SER A 317 12.92 -28.38 -13.40
N TYR A 318 13.33 -28.99 -12.29
CA TYR A 318 13.81 -28.26 -11.11
C TYR A 318 15.30 -27.87 -11.14
N GLY A 319 16.22 -28.75 -11.56
CA GLY A 319 17.67 -28.62 -11.28
C GLY A 319 18.33 -27.27 -11.59
N MET A 320 18.77 -27.03 -12.83
CA MET A 320 19.56 -25.83 -13.17
C MET A 320 18.80 -24.51 -13.02
N LYS A 321 17.46 -24.53 -13.08
CA LYS A 321 16.63 -23.34 -12.93
C LYS A 321 16.51 -22.91 -11.47
N LEU A 322 16.36 -23.87 -10.56
CA LEU A 322 16.30 -23.62 -9.12
C LEU A 322 17.67 -23.16 -8.58
N GLU A 323 18.77 -23.76 -9.04
CA GLU A 323 20.13 -23.35 -8.65
C GLU A 323 20.41 -21.88 -9.02
N ARG A 324 20.05 -21.46 -10.24
CA ARG A 324 20.16 -20.05 -10.66
C ARG A 324 19.30 -19.10 -9.82
N LEU A 325 18.12 -19.54 -9.41
CA LEU A 325 17.25 -18.76 -8.53
C LEU A 325 17.88 -18.60 -7.14
N VAL A 326 18.40 -19.68 -6.55
CA VAL A 326 19.08 -19.63 -5.25
C VAL A 326 20.27 -18.68 -5.30
N GLN A 327 21.12 -18.78 -6.34
CA GLN A 327 22.24 -17.86 -6.54
C GLN A 327 21.79 -16.40 -6.62
N ARG A 328 20.69 -16.12 -7.33
CA ARG A 328 20.13 -14.77 -7.43
C ARG A 328 19.57 -14.28 -6.09
N ALA A 329 18.86 -15.13 -5.35
CA ALA A 329 18.33 -14.81 -4.03
C ALA A 329 19.46 -14.50 -3.03
N MET A 330 20.53 -15.30 -3.04
CA MET A 330 21.73 -15.07 -2.23
C MET A 330 22.43 -13.75 -2.60
N ALA A 331 22.50 -13.41 -3.88
CA ALA A 331 23.08 -12.14 -4.32
C ALA A 331 22.25 -10.93 -3.83
N ILE A 332 20.92 -10.99 -3.96
CA ILE A 332 20.01 -9.93 -3.47
C ILE A 332 20.10 -9.85 -1.94
N HIS A 333 20.11 -10.99 -1.24
CA HIS A 333 20.26 -11.06 0.21
C HIS A 333 21.56 -10.39 0.66
N GLY A 334 22.71 -10.77 0.08
CA GLY A 334 24.02 -10.19 0.42
C GLY A 334 24.12 -8.69 0.14
N GLN A 335 23.46 -8.21 -0.93
CA GLN A 335 23.38 -6.77 -1.23
C GLN A 335 22.60 -6.02 -0.15
N ILE A 336 21.40 -6.50 0.22
CA ILE A 336 20.56 -5.87 1.24
C ILE A 336 21.24 -5.95 2.61
N GLU A 337 21.80 -7.10 2.99
CA GLU A 337 22.46 -7.28 4.28
C GLU A 337 23.72 -6.43 4.41
N GLY A 338 24.59 -6.43 3.40
CA GLY A 338 25.80 -5.61 3.40
C GLY A 338 25.47 -4.11 3.50
N TRP A 339 24.50 -3.64 2.72
CA TRP A 339 24.02 -2.26 2.80
C TRP A 339 23.40 -1.94 4.17
N TYR A 340 22.57 -2.83 4.72
CA TYR A 340 21.92 -2.63 6.01
C TYR A 340 22.93 -2.47 7.14
N LEU A 341 23.93 -3.36 7.21
CA LEU A 341 24.98 -3.30 8.22
C LEU A 341 25.91 -2.09 8.05
N ALA A 342 26.20 -1.69 6.81
CA ALA A 342 27.13 -0.60 6.53
C ALA A 342 26.50 0.79 6.69
N GLU A 343 25.23 0.98 6.35
CA GLU A 343 24.63 2.31 6.23
C GLU A 343 23.44 2.56 7.17
N VAL A 344 22.62 1.53 7.44
CA VAL A 344 21.40 1.65 8.27
C VAL A 344 21.72 1.48 9.74
N VAL A 345 22.40 0.40 10.13
CA VAL A 345 22.76 0.13 11.53
C VAL A 345 23.56 1.29 12.14
N PRO A 346 24.58 1.89 11.49
CA PRO A 346 25.30 3.03 12.06
C PRO A 346 24.50 4.33 12.09
N ALA A 347 23.40 4.42 11.31
CA ALA A 347 22.50 5.57 11.34
C ALA A 347 21.49 5.49 12.49
N VAL A 348 21.36 4.33 13.12
CA VAL A 348 20.60 4.11 14.35
C VAL A 348 21.58 4.16 15.52
N PRO A 349 21.37 4.96 16.57
CA PRO A 349 22.27 4.98 17.71
C PRO A 349 22.27 3.60 18.40
N TYR A 350 23.36 2.83 18.26
CA TYR A 350 23.56 1.57 18.98
C TYR A 350 24.51 1.84 20.14
N VAL A 351 24.13 1.48 21.37
CA VAL A 351 25.08 1.42 22.49
C VAL A 351 25.57 -0.02 22.61
N GLU A 352 26.88 -0.19 22.67
CA GLU A 352 27.51 -1.49 22.94
C GLU A 352 27.01 -2.08 24.26
N GLN A 353 26.70 -3.38 24.25
CA GLN A 353 26.28 -4.12 25.43
C GLN A 353 27.47 -4.29 26.39
N ASP A 354 27.42 -3.65 27.54
CA ASP A 354 28.29 -3.98 28.66
C ASP A 354 27.67 -5.16 29.45
N GLY A 355 28.14 -6.37 29.13
CA GLY A 355 28.57 -7.40 30.09
C GLY A 355 27.65 -8.02 31.16
N ASP A 356 26.46 -7.51 31.51
CA ASP A 356 25.74 -8.06 32.68
C ASP A 356 24.26 -8.38 32.43
N GLY A 357 23.97 -9.68 32.31
CA GLY A 357 22.70 -10.27 31.87
C GLY A 357 21.54 -10.13 32.87
N ARG A 358 20.91 -8.95 32.93
CA ARG A 358 19.54 -8.79 33.45
C ARG A 358 18.64 -8.09 32.42
N ALA A 359 17.52 -8.75 32.11
CA ALA A 359 16.54 -8.39 31.08
C ALA A 359 15.81 -7.05 31.31
N PRO A 360 15.06 -6.55 30.30
CA PRO A 360 15.52 -5.72 29.20
C PRO A 360 15.30 -4.23 29.49
N LEU A 361 16.34 -3.42 29.32
CA LEU A 361 16.22 -1.95 29.27
C LEU A 361 15.72 -1.56 27.86
N ARG A 362 14.72 -0.66 27.81
CA ARG A 362 13.91 -0.23 26.64
C ARG A 362 14.76 0.09 25.38
N PRO A 363 14.26 -0.14 24.15
CA PRO A 363 15.00 0.27 22.96
C PRO A 363 15.04 1.81 22.81
N TYR A 364 16.24 2.37 22.92
CA TYR A 364 16.90 3.20 21.90
C TYR A 364 15.98 4.01 20.97
N GLU A 365 15.90 5.34 21.13
CA GLU A 365 15.04 6.21 20.31
C GLU A 365 15.59 6.35 18.88
N TYR A 366 14.82 5.92 17.87
CA TYR A 366 15.10 6.31 16.49
C TYR A 366 15.00 7.83 16.35
N SER A 367 15.83 8.41 15.48
CA SER A 367 15.79 9.87 15.21
C SER A 367 14.52 10.33 14.50
N GLN A 368 13.87 9.43 13.76
CA GLN A 368 12.61 9.67 13.04
C GLN A 368 11.90 8.34 12.71
N PRO A 369 10.57 8.32 12.56
CA PRO A 369 9.78 7.11 12.24
C PRO A 369 10.23 6.39 10.97
N LEU A 370 10.76 7.12 9.99
CA LEU A 370 11.24 6.52 8.75
C LEU A 370 12.38 5.50 8.97
N MET A 371 13.22 5.71 9.99
CA MET A 371 14.29 4.77 10.31
C MET A 371 13.74 3.45 10.87
N GLY A 372 12.71 3.51 11.73
CA GLY A 372 12.01 2.30 12.20
C GLY A 372 11.31 1.55 11.06
N VAL A 373 10.72 2.29 10.10
CA VAL A 373 10.15 1.69 8.87
C VAL A 373 11.23 0.96 8.06
N LEU A 374 12.41 1.56 7.90
CA LEU A 374 13.53 0.95 7.18
C LEU A 374 13.99 -0.36 7.85
N ASP A 375 14.16 -0.37 9.17
CA ASP A 375 14.53 -1.57 9.92
C ASP A 375 13.51 -2.68 9.74
N CYS A 376 12.21 -2.36 9.87
CA CYS A 376 11.15 -3.33 9.67
C CYS A 376 11.17 -3.93 8.25
N VAL A 377 11.24 -3.09 7.22
CA VAL A 377 11.15 -3.54 5.82
C VAL A 377 12.40 -4.32 5.40
N ALA A 378 13.61 -3.82 5.75
CA ALA A 378 14.86 -4.49 5.42
C ALA A 378 14.95 -5.87 6.08
N ASN A 379 14.73 -5.95 7.40
CA ASN A 379 14.80 -7.22 8.12
C ASN A 379 13.71 -8.20 7.69
N SER A 380 12.50 -7.72 7.38
CA SER A 380 11.42 -8.60 6.91
C SER A 380 11.71 -9.15 5.51
N THR A 381 12.33 -8.36 4.65
CA THR A 381 12.78 -8.82 3.33
C THR A 381 13.90 -9.85 3.47
N LEU A 382 14.87 -9.60 4.36
CA LEU A 382 15.96 -10.55 4.63
C LEU A 382 15.43 -11.87 5.16
N ILE A 383 14.47 -11.88 6.11
CA ILE A 383 13.81 -13.10 6.57
C ILE A 383 13.13 -13.83 5.40
N ALA A 384 12.39 -13.11 4.55
CA ALA A 384 11.71 -13.72 3.41
C ALA A 384 12.70 -14.36 2.40
N LEU A 385 13.86 -13.74 2.18
CA LEU A 385 14.93 -14.29 1.35
C LEU A 385 15.62 -15.48 2.02
N GLU A 386 15.92 -15.39 3.32
CA GLU A 386 16.53 -16.47 4.12
C GLU A 386 15.63 -17.73 4.12
N ASP A 387 14.31 -17.56 4.33
CA ASP A 387 13.33 -18.63 4.24
C ASP A 387 13.27 -19.25 2.83
N ALA A 388 13.26 -18.42 1.78
CA ALA A 388 13.23 -18.88 0.39
C ALA A 388 14.51 -19.63 0.00
N ILE A 389 15.68 -19.15 0.43
CA ILE A 389 16.99 -19.79 0.21
C ILE A 389 17.04 -21.12 0.94
N SER A 390 16.72 -21.14 2.24
CA SER A 390 16.74 -22.35 3.06
C SER A 390 15.84 -23.44 2.48
N THR A 391 14.60 -23.08 2.14
CA THR A 391 13.64 -24.02 1.53
C THR A 391 14.15 -24.55 0.17
N SER A 392 14.70 -23.67 -0.67
CA SER A 392 15.20 -24.07 -2.00
C SER A 392 16.45 -24.94 -1.93
N VAL A 393 17.35 -24.70 -0.98
CA VAL A 393 18.56 -25.50 -0.75
C VAL A 393 18.19 -26.90 -0.24
N SER A 394 17.24 -27.02 0.68
CA SER A 394 16.74 -28.33 1.13
C SER A 394 16.25 -29.20 -0.03
N LEU A 395 15.52 -28.60 -0.99
CA LEU A 395 15.04 -29.31 -2.18
C LEU A 395 16.15 -29.77 -3.12
N LEU A 396 17.23 -28.98 -3.22
CA LEU A 396 18.41 -29.36 -4.02
C LEU A 396 19.18 -30.49 -3.35
N SER A 397 19.34 -30.46 -2.02
CA SER A 397 20.03 -31.51 -1.25
C SER A 397 19.34 -32.87 -1.36
N ASP A 398 18.01 -32.91 -1.33
CA ASP A 398 17.24 -34.16 -1.53
C ASP A 398 17.43 -34.76 -2.94
N SER A 399 17.81 -33.94 -3.93
CA SER A 399 17.99 -34.37 -5.32
C SER A 399 19.44 -34.76 -5.68
N ASN A 400 20.45 -34.14 -5.04
CA ASN A 400 21.86 -34.27 -5.43
C ASN A 400 22.80 -34.79 -4.31
N GLY A 401 22.29 -35.11 -3.12
CA GLY A 401 23.00 -35.92 -2.13
C GLY A 401 24.11 -35.24 -1.32
N PHE A 402 24.53 -34.00 -1.62
CA PHE A 402 25.49 -33.26 -0.78
C PHE A 402 25.32 -31.75 -0.92
N HIS A 403 24.81 -31.08 0.13
CA HIS A 403 25.03 -29.67 0.45
C HIS A 403 24.74 -29.45 1.95
N GLU A 404 25.63 -28.78 2.67
CA GLU A 404 25.39 -28.33 4.05
C GLU A 404 24.11 -27.47 4.10
N SER A 405 23.16 -27.82 4.98
CA SER A 405 21.97 -27.01 5.19
C SER A 405 22.37 -25.70 5.87
N ILE A 406 22.06 -24.57 5.25
CA ILE A 406 22.26 -23.27 5.90
C ILE A 406 21.12 -23.05 6.90
N ASP A 407 21.44 -23.05 8.20
CA ASP A 407 20.48 -22.77 9.26
C ASP A 407 20.46 -21.28 9.61
N TYR A 408 19.37 -20.61 9.28
CA TYR A 408 19.13 -19.20 9.60
C TYR A 408 18.32 -18.98 10.90
N SER A 409 17.94 -20.05 11.63
CA SER A 409 17.00 -19.99 12.76
C SER A 409 17.33 -18.93 13.82
N THR A 410 18.60 -18.84 14.22
CA THR A 410 19.08 -17.88 15.22
C THR A 410 19.10 -16.45 14.67
N LEU A 411 19.46 -16.28 13.40
CA LEU A 411 19.49 -14.97 12.73
C LEU A 411 18.07 -14.42 12.54
N ILE A 412 17.15 -15.26 12.04
CA ILE A 412 15.73 -14.94 11.87
C ILE A 412 15.13 -14.48 13.22
N SER A 413 15.45 -15.18 14.31
CA SER A 413 14.97 -14.81 15.65
C SER A 413 15.44 -13.42 16.08
N LYS A 414 16.72 -13.08 15.84
CA LYS A 414 17.25 -11.73 16.11
C LYS A 414 16.56 -10.66 15.24
N ARG A 415 16.39 -10.93 13.94
CA ARG A 415 15.70 -10.01 13.02
C ARG A 415 14.25 -9.79 13.42
N GLN A 416 13.55 -10.82 13.87
CA GLN A 416 12.18 -10.70 14.38
C GLN A 416 12.11 -9.78 15.59
N GLN A 417 13.07 -9.87 16.52
CA GLN A 417 13.14 -8.94 17.64
C GLN A 417 13.37 -7.50 17.18
N THR A 418 14.27 -7.26 16.22
CA THR A 418 14.49 -5.94 15.62
C THR A 418 13.21 -5.39 15.00
N ILE A 419 12.49 -6.21 14.22
CA ILE A 419 11.22 -5.82 13.59
C ILE A 419 10.17 -5.45 14.66
N CYS A 420 10.06 -6.23 15.74
CA CYS A 420 9.12 -5.95 16.83
C CYS A 420 9.42 -4.60 17.49
N ASN A 421 10.68 -4.37 17.88
CA ASN A 421 11.10 -3.12 18.52
C ASN A 421 10.87 -1.91 17.60
N ALA A 422 11.23 -2.02 16.33
CA ALA A 422 11.06 -0.97 15.33
C ALA A 422 9.58 -0.65 15.07
N LEU A 423 8.74 -1.69 14.98
CA LEU A 423 7.30 -1.52 14.78
C LEU A 423 6.62 -0.88 15.99
N GLU A 424 7.01 -1.28 17.21
CA GLU A 424 6.53 -0.65 18.46
C GLU A 424 6.89 0.83 18.52
N TYR A 425 8.12 1.19 18.13
CA TYR A 425 8.52 2.59 18.02
C TYR A 425 7.65 3.36 17.02
N VAL A 426 7.45 2.84 15.80
CA VAL A 426 6.65 3.53 14.76
C VAL A 426 5.20 3.69 15.23
N ARG A 427 4.61 2.67 15.86
CA ARG A 427 3.27 2.73 16.47
C ARG A 427 3.17 3.77 17.57
N GLY A 428 4.18 3.84 18.44
CA GLY A 428 4.25 4.80 19.53
C GLY A 428 4.40 6.24 19.01
N TYR A 429 5.11 6.43 17.90
CA TYR A 429 5.28 7.74 17.28
C TYR A 429 4.03 8.22 16.54
N SER A 430 3.50 7.39 15.63
CA SER A 430 2.33 7.70 14.81
C SER A 430 1.57 6.40 14.50
N PRO A 431 0.39 6.18 15.12
CA PRO A 431 -0.45 5.04 14.80
C PRO A 431 -0.83 5.00 13.31
N VAL A 432 -1.01 6.16 12.68
CA VAL A 432 -1.33 6.27 11.25
C VAL A 432 -0.17 5.80 10.38
N ALA A 433 1.07 6.21 10.70
CA ALA A 433 2.26 5.79 9.96
C ALA A 433 2.55 4.28 10.11
N ALA A 434 2.11 3.66 11.20
CA ALA A 434 2.24 2.23 11.40
C ALA A 434 1.32 1.40 10.48
N LYS A 435 0.15 1.92 10.05
CA LYS A 435 -0.83 1.14 9.27
C LYS A 435 -0.27 0.57 7.97
N PRO A 436 0.42 1.35 7.11
CA PRO A 436 1.01 0.81 5.88
C PRO A 436 2.12 -0.19 6.17
N LEU A 437 2.88 0.04 7.24
CA LEU A 437 3.95 -0.85 7.65
C LEU A 437 3.40 -2.20 8.11
N GLU A 438 2.41 -2.21 9.00
CA GLU A 438 1.75 -3.43 9.47
C GLU A 438 1.15 -4.23 8.32
N PHE A 439 0.44 -3.54 7.42
CA PHE A 439 -0.13 -4.17 6.23
C PHE A 439 0.98 -4.80 5.38
N GLY A 440 2.05 -4.05 5.07
CA GLY A 440 3.19 -4.56 4.30
C GLY A 440 3.89 -5.76 4.95
N LEU A 441 4.09 -5.71 6.27
CA LEU A 441 4.67 -6.81 7.05
C LEU A 441 3.81 -8.07 7.02
N GLN A 442 2.48 -7.94 7.14
CA GLN A 442 1.55 -9.05 7.00
C GLN A 442 1.63 -9.69 5.61
N GLN A 443 1.72 -8.86 4.57
CA GLN A 443 1.83 -9.33 3.18
C GLN A 443 3.14 -10.10 2.94
N LEU A 444 4.29 -9.57 3.39
CA LEU A 444 5.59 -10.25 3.29
C LEU A 444 5.59 -11.60 4.02
N ARG A 445 5.01 -11.67 5.23
CA ARG A 445 4.86 -12.94 5.97
C ARG A 445 3.99 -13.94 5.22
N SER A 446 2.90 -13.48 4.61
CA SER A 446 2.00 -14.35 3.83
C SER A 446 2.68 -14.93 2.59
N LEU A 447 3.62 -14.20 1.97
CA LEU A 447 4.42 -14.69 0.85
C LEU A 447 5.34 -15.83 1.26
N GLY A 448 6.02 -15.71 2.40
CA GLY A 448 6.88 -16.77 2.96
C GLY A 448 6.08 -18.03 3.30
N ALA A 449 4.95 -17.89 3.99
CA ALA A 449 4.08 -19.02 4.34
C ALA A 449 3.47 -19.70 3.10
N GLY A 450 3.03 -18.93 2.11
CA GLY A 450 2.47 -19.46 0.87
C GLY A 450 3.49 -20.19 -0.01
N HIS A 451 4.75 -19.73 -0.01
CA HIS A 451 5.84 -20.42 -0.71
C HIS A 451 6.12 -21.79 -0.09
N LYS A 452 6.23 -21.84 1.24
CA LYS A 452 6.45 -23.08 1.99
C LYS A 452 5.32 -24.10 1.78
N ALA A 453 4.07 -23.69 1.93
CA ALA A 453 2.91 -24.57 1.75
C ALA A 453 2.78 -25.11 0.31
N TYR A 454 3.06 -24.28 -0.70
CA TYR A 454 3.00 -24.70 -2.11
C TYR A 454 4.11 -25.71 -2.45
N LEU A 455 5.32 -25.49 -1.93
CA LEU A 455 6.43 -26.42 -2.08
C LEU A 455 6.17 -27.76 -1.40
N GLU A 456 5.71 -27.76 -0.14
CA GLU A 456 5.34 -28.98 0.59
C GLU A 456 4.25 -29.79 -0.14
N SER A 457 3.25 -29.12 -0.72
CA SER A 457 2.19 -29.77 -1.50
C SER A 457 2.63 -30.32 -2.86
N SER A 458 3.73 -29.82 -3.43
CA SER A 458 4.23 -30.23 -4.75
C SER A 458 5.19 -31.43 -4.67
N ILE A 459 5.77 -31.68 -3.49
CA ILE A 459 6.69 -32.80 -3.21
C ILE A 459 5.91 -34.06 -2.81
N HIS A 460 4.76 -33.88 -2.15
CA HIS A 460 3.84 -34.94 -1.79
C HIS A 460 2.48 -34.71 -2.48
N PRO A 461 2.33 -35.06 -3.77
CA PRO A 461 1.01 -35.10 -4.36
C PRO A 461 0.18 -36.11 -3.55
N THR A 462 -0.86 -35.63 -2.86
CA THR A 462 -1.82 -36.50 -2.17
C THR A 462 -2.28 -37.60 -3.12
N GLU A 463 -2.01 -38.85 -2.74
CA GLU A 463 -2.35 -40.08 -3.48
C GLU A 463 -3.84 -40.20 -3.83
#